data_AF-A0A916GA62-F1
#
_entry.id   AF-A0A916GA62-F1
#
_cell.length_a   1.000
_cell.length_b   1.000
_cell.length_c   1.000
_cell.angle_alpha   90.00
_cell.angle_beta   90.00
_cell.angle_gamma   90.00
#
_symmetry.space_group_name_H-M   'P 1'
#
loop_
_entity.id
_entity.type
_entity.pdbx_description
1 polymer ?
#
loop_
_entity_poly.entity_id
_entity_poly.type
_entity_poly.pdbx_seq_one_letter_code
_entity_poly.pdbx_strand_id
1 'polypeptide(L)'
;ACGSTHCLKLILETGQLTSAQIRAASELGIAAGVDFLKTSTGKVAVNATVEAGAIMLDVIAAHGGRCGFKAAGGIRSLADAALYLDLARARLGDGWITPAHFRIGASALYDALLPLLA
;
A
#
# COMPACT_ATOMS: atom_id res chain seq x y z
N ALA A 1 -18.90 -2.91 -12.49
CA ALA A 1 -18.83 -1.53 -11.95
C ALA A 1 -17.65 -0.75 -12.54
N CYS A 2 -16.39 -1.19 -12.36
CA CYS A 2 -15.22 -0.44 -12.88
C CYS A 2 -14.92 -0.63 -14.38
N GLY A 3 -15.35 -1.75 -14.98
CA GLY A 3 -15.01 -2.08 -16.37
C GLY A 3 -13.52 -2.36 -16.55
N SER A 4 -13.01 -2.30 -17.79
CA SER A 4 -11.61 -2.60 -18.11
C SER A 4 -10.67 -1.37 -18.11
N THR A 5 -11.22 -0.16 -17.98
CA THR A 5 -10.45 1.09 -18.11
C THR A 5 -10.18 1.78 -16.77
N HIS A 6 -10.73 1.30 -15.66
CA HIS A 6 -10.59 1.92 -14.34
C HIS A 6 -10.04 0.92 -13.32
N CYS A 7 -8.97 1.32 -12.62
CA CYS A 7 -8.41 0.52 -11.54
C CYS A 7 -9.21 0.70 -10.23
N LEU A 8 -9.61 -0.41 -9.62
CA LEU A 8 -10.19 -0.50 -8.30
C LEU A 8 -9.11 -0.65 -7.22
N LYS A 9 -9.18 0.19 -6.18
CA LYS A 9 -8.30 0.09 -5.01
C LYS A 9 -9.15 -0.26 -3.80
N LEU A 10 -8.92 -1.42 -3.21
CA LEU A 10 -9.63 -1.86 -2.01
C LEU A 10 -8.91 -1.36 -0.77
N ILE A 11 -9.60 -0.58 0.06
CA ILE A 11 -9.09 -0.12 1.35
C ILE A 11 -9.47 -1.16 2.40
N LEU A 12 -8.48 -1.75 3.09
CA LEU A 12 -8.72 -2.77 4.12
C LEU A 12 -9.00 -2.17 5.50
N GLU A 13 -8.62 -0.92 5.72
CA GLU A 13 -8.65 -0.25 7.02
C GLU A 13 -7.83 -0.99 8.08
N THR A 14 -6.57 -1.27 7.74
CA THR A 14 -5.68 -2.17 8.51
C THR A 14 -5.47 -1.77 9.97
N GLY A 15 -5.59 -0.48 10.31
CA GLY A 15 -5.49 -0.05 11.70
C GLY A 15 -6.71 -0.40 12.58
N GLN A 16 -7.71 -1.07 12.01
CA GLN A 16 -8.86 -1.65 12.73
C GLN A 16 -8.85 -3.19 12.69
N LEU A 17 -7.83 -3.80 12.10
CA LEU A 17 -7.72 -5.23 11.88
C LEU A 17 -6.51 -5.81 12.62
N THR A 18 -6.61 -7.06 13.03
CA THR A 18 -5.47 -7.85 13.50
C THR A 18 -4.60 -8.32 12.32
N SER A 19 -3.36 -8.71 12.57
CA SER A 19 -2.43 -9.20 11.56
C SER A 19 -2.99 -10.38 10.74
N ALA A 20 -3.73 -11.29 11.39
CA ALA A 20 -4.42 -12.41 10.74
C ALA A 20 -5.57 -11.93 9.81
N GLN A 21 -6.34 -10.94 10.26
CA GLN A 21 -7.42 -10.35 9.46
C GLN A 21 -6.87 -9.54 8.27
N ILE A 22 -5.75 -8.83 8.44
CA ILE A 22 -5.08 -8.11 7.35
C ILE A 22 -4.66 -9.08 6.25
N ARG A 23 -4.05 -10.22 6.63
CA ARG A 23 -3.68 -11.28 5.70
C ARG A 23 -4.91 -11.82 4.96
N ALA A 24 -5.93 -12.28 5.70
CA ALA A 24 -7.14 -12.85 5.11
C ALA A 24 -7.86 -11.87 4.18
N ALA A 25 -7.99 -10.59 4.59
CA ALA A 25 -8.63 -9.57 3.77
C ALA A 25 -7.82 -9.23 2.50
N SER A 26 -6.48 -9.28 2.58
CA SER A 26 -5.60 -9.11 1.43
C SER A 26 -5.78 -10.24 0.42
N GLU A 27 -5.78 -11.48 0.89
CA GLU A 27 -5.98 -12.68 0.07
C GLU A 27 -7.35 -12.66 -0.61
N LEU A 28 -8.41 -12.33 0.13
CA LEU A 28 -9.77 -12.17 -0.42
C LEU A 28 -9.84 -11.04 -1.46
N GLY A 29 -9.20 -9.91 -1.21
CA GLY A 29 -9.15 -8.79 -2.16
C GLY A 29 -8.49 -9.19 -3.48
N ILE A 30 -7.34 -9.86 -3.41
CA ILE A 30 -6.64 -10.35 -4.60
C ILE A 30 -7.47 -11.40 -5.34
N ALA A 31 -8.09 -12.35 -4.62
CA ALA A 31 -8.97 -13.35 -5.21
C ALA A 31 -10.19 -12.72 -5.91
N ALA A 32 -10.68 -11.59 -5.41
CA ALA A 32 -11.75 -10.81 -6.03
C ALA A 32 -11.28 -9.95 -7.22
N GLY A 33 -9.99 -9.93 -7.55
CA GLY A 33 -9.45 -9.25 -8.72
C GLY A 33 -9.26 -7.74 -8.57
N VAL A 34 -9.01 -7.24 -7.35
CA VAL A 34 -8.73 -5.81 -7.15
C VAL A 34 -7.35 -5.42 -7.68
N ASP A 35 -7.23 -4.24 -8.28
CA ASP A 35 -5.95 -3.79 -8.86
C ASP A 35 -4.96 -3.34 -7.78
N PHE A 36 -5.45 -2.83 -6.65
CA PHE A 36 -4.62 -2.41 -5.53
C PHE A 36 -5.24 -2.79 -4.19
N LEU A 37 -4.38 -3.17 -3.26
CA LEU A 37 -4.67 -3.14 -1.83
C LEU A 37 -4.14 -1.84 -1.22
N LYS A 38 -5.00 -1.15 -0.46
CA LYS A 38 -4.69 0.09 0.23
C LYS A 38 -4.86 -0.09 1.75
N THR A 39 -3.91 0.42 2.54
CA THR A 39 -3.92 0.23 3.99
C THR A 39 -5.15 0.87 4.65
N SER A 40 -5.32 2.19 4.51
CA SER A 40 -6.25 2.95 5.36
C SER A 40 -6.90 4.14 4.67
N THR A 41 -8.06 4.57 5.15
CA THR A 41 -8.78 5.75 4.64
C THR A 41 -8.10 7.07 4.99
N GLY A 42 -7.30 7.12 6.06
CA GLY A 42 -6.80 8.36 6.63
C GLY A 42 -7.76 9.01 7.62
N LYS A 43 -8.82 8.30 8.05
CA LYS A 43 -9.92 8.83 8.87
C LYS A 43 -10.09 8.13 10.22
N VAL A 44 -9.27 7.12 10.49
CA VAL A 44 -9.22 6.39 11.77
C VAL A 44 -7.93 6.72 12.54
N ALA A 45 -7.85 6.33 13.81
CA ALA A 45 -6.72 6.66 14.68
C ALA A 45 -5.41 6.03 14.22
N VAL A 46 -5.42 4.73 13.91
CA VAL A 46 -4.28 4.00 13.37
C VAL A 46 -4.47 3.82 11.86
N ASN A 47 -3.50 4.27 11.06
CA ASN A 47 -3.56 4.17 9.60
C ASN A 47 -2.50 3.18 9.08
N ALA A 48 -1.69 3.56 8.09
CA ALA A 48 -0.61 2.72 7.61
C ALA A 48 0.41 2.47 8.74
N THR A 49 0.74 1.21 8.96
CA THR A 49 1.86 0.78 9.80
C THR A 49 2.80 -0.06 8.96
N VAL A 50 4.08 -0.09 9.34
CA VAL A 50 5.10 -0.93 8.67
C VAL A 50 4.71 -2.41 8.76
N GLU A 51 4.16 -2.85 9.89
CA GLU A 51 3.68 -4.22 10.06
C GLU A 51 2.55 -4.56 9.07
N ALA A 52 1.52 -3.72 8.98
CA ALA A 52 0.42 -3.94 8.05
C ALA A 52 0.90 -3.92 6.59
N GLY A 53 1.79 -2.99 6.25
CA GLY A 53 2.42 -2.91 4.93
C GLY A 53 3.21 -4.17 4.58
N ALA A 54 4.00 -4.68 5.52
CA ALA A 54 4.75 -5.93 5.35
C ALA A 54 3.83 -7.12 5.05
N ILE A 55 2.76 -7.30 5.85
CA ILE A 55 1.80 -8.40 5.66
C ILE A 55 1.13 -8.32 4.29
N MET A 56 0.65 -7.14 3.90
CA MET A 56 -0.02 -6.94 2.62
C MET A 56 0.94 -7.22 1.45
N LEU A 57 2.19 -6.76 1.54
CA LEU A 57 3.20 -7.00 0.51
C LEU A 57 3.62 -8.48 0.45
N ASP A 58 3.69 -9.19 1.58
CA ASP A 58 3.94 -10.64 1.61
C ASP A 58 2.83 -11.40 0.87
N VAL A 59 1.57 -11.03 1.08
CA VAL A 59 0.43 -11.60 0.37
C VAL A 59 0.51 -11.27 -1.14
N ILE A 60 0.79 -10.03 -1.51
CA ILE A 60 0.95 -9.64 -2.92
C ILE A 60 2.05 -10.46 -3.60
N ALA A 61 3.20 -10.64 -2.95
CA ALA A 61 4.31 -11.45 -3.46
C ALA A 61 3.92 -12.92 -3.61
N ALA A 62 3.26 -13.50 -2.60
CA ALA A 62 2.76 -14.88 -2.66
C ALA A 62 1.75 -15.12 -3.79
N HIS A 63 1.04 -14.08 -4.23
CA HIS A 63 0.08 -14.11 -5.34
C HIS A 63 0.66 -13.62 -6.68
N GLY A 64 1.99 -13.61 -6.83
CA GLY A 64 2.67 -13.33 -8.09
C GLY A 64 2.78 -11.84 -8.45
N GLY A 65 2.58 -10.94 -7.49
CA GLY A 65 2.91 -9.52 -7.63
C GLY A 65 2.02 -8.71 -8.57
N ARG A 66 0.91 -9.26 -9.07
CA ARG A 66 0.04 -8.54 -10.03
C ARG A 66 -0.77 -7.41 -9.39
N CYS A 67 -1.18 -7.57 -8.13
CA CYS A 67 -1.92 -6.55 -7.39
C CYS A 67 -0.96 -5.49 -6.85
N GLY A 68 -1.28 -4.21 -6.98
CA GLY A 68 -0.51 -3.12 -6.43
C GLY A 68 -0.71 -2.90 -4.93
N PHE A 69 0.22 -2.19 -4.31
CA PHE A 69 0.19 -1.76 -2.92
C PHE A 69 0.07 -0.24 -2.81
N LYS A 70 -0.76 0.23 -1.87
CA LYS A 70 -0.87 1.64 -1.52
C LYS A 70 -0.85 1.85 -0.01
N ALA A 71 0.29 2.31 0.52
CA ALA A 71 0.37 2.80 1.90
C ALA A 71 -0.33 4.18 1.99
N ALA A 72 -1.23 4.37 2.96
CA ALA A 72 -1.98 5.61 3.09
C ALA A 72 -2.31 5.99 4.54
N GLY A 73 -2.18 7.28 4.83
CA GLY A 73 -2.44 7.88 6.15
C GLY A 73 -1.21 7.85 7.06
N GLY A 74 -0.84 9.02 7.60
CA GLY A 74 0.28 9.17 8.55
C GLY A 74 1.67 9.33 7.93
N ILE A 75 1.84 9.14 6.62
CA ILE A 75 3.13 9.24 5.92
C ILE A 75 3.43 10.72 5.65
N ARG A 76 4.42 11.30 6.33
CA ARG A 76 4.67 12.76 6.32
C ARG A 76 6.11 13.14 6.01
N SER A 77 7.05 12.19 6.00
CA SER A 77 8.46 12.44 5.72
C SER A 77 9.02 11.51 4.64
N LEU A 78 10.18 11.87 4.08
CA LEU A 78 10.94 10.98 3.19
C LEU A 78 11.28 9.66 3.90
N ALA A 79 11.65 9.70 5.18
CA ALA A 79 11.95 8.51 5.97
C ALA A 79 10.74 7.57 6.06
N ASP A 80 9.54 8.11 6.33
CA ASP A 80 8.31 7.29 6.37
C ASP A 80 8.04 6.63 5.02
N ALA A 81 8.21 7.37 3.92
CA ALA A 81 7.98 6.86 2.58
C ALA A 81 9.02 5.79 2.18
N ALA A 82 10.29 5.99 2.58
CA ALA A 82 11.38 5.07 2.33
C ALA A 82 11.12 3.69 2.95
N LEU A 83 10.57 3.63 4.17
CA LEU A 83 10.22 2.36 4.81
C LEU A 83 9.32 1.48 3.92
N TYR A 84 8.30 2.06 3.29
CA TYR A 84 7.40 1.29 2.43
C TYR A 84 8.02 0.93 1.08
N LEU A 85 8.89 1.78 0.53
CA LEU A 85 9.66 1.47 -0.68
C LEU A 85 10.62 0.31 -0.41
N ASP A 86 11.31 0.30 0.73
CA ASP A 86 12.23 -0.74 1.13
C ASP A 86 11.50 -2.07 1.38
N LEU A 87 10.34 -2.03 2.03
CA LEU A 87 9.49 -3.22 2.19
C LEU A 87 9.08 -3.82 0.84
N ALA A 88 8.67 -2.97 -0.12
CA ALA A 88 8.28 -3.42 -1.46
C ALA A 88 9.48 -3.99 -2.22
N ARG A 89 10.63 -3.29 -2.18
CA ARG A 89 11.88 -3.72 -2.82
C ARG A 89 12.32 -5.09 -2.31
N ALA A 90 12.30 -5.29 -1.00
CA ALA A 90 12.72 -6.53 -0.37
C ALA A 90 11.86 -7.74 -0.77
N ARG A 91 10.59 -7.54 -1.13
CA ARG A 91 9.64 -8.63 -1.44
C ARG A 91 9.43 -8.87 -2.92
N LEU A 92 9.44 -7.81 -3.71
CA LEU A 92 9.01 -7.83 -5.11
C LEU A 92 10.10 -7.29 -6.08
N GLY A 93 11.21 -6.78 -5.54
CA GLY A 93 12.32 -6.23 -6.31
C GLY A 93 12.09 -4.79 -6.80
N ASP A 94 13.18 -4.14 -7.24
CA ASP A 94 13.14 -2.75 -7.69
C ASP A 94 12.25 -2.52 -8.91
N GLY A 95 12.26 -3.44 -9.87
CA GLY A 95 11.47 -3.33 -11.11
C GLY A 95 9.95 -3.36 -10.87
N TRP A 96 9.51 -3.83 -9.71
CA TRP A 96 8.09 -3.84 -9.36
C TRP A 96 7.59 -2.44 -8.95
N ILE A 97 8.45 -1.62 -8.33
CA ILE A 97 8.09 -0.32 -7.77
C ILE A 97 7.88 0.70 -8.89
N THR A 98 6.65 0.76 -9.38
CA THR A 98 6.23 1.62 -10.48
C THR A 98 4.87 2.25 -10.16
N PRO A 99 4.43 3.31 -10.85
CA PRO A 99 3.09 3.87 -10.65
C PRO A 99 1.94 2.87 -10.88
N ALA A 100 2.19 1.76 -11.59
CA ALA A 100 1.25 0.68 -11.83
C ALA A 100 1.07 -0.25 -10.63
N HIS A 101 2.08 -0.34 -9.74
CA HIS A 101 2.06 -1.28 -8.62
C HIS A 101 2.25 -0.63 -7.24
N PHE A 102 2.78 0.58 -7.16
CA PHE A 102 3.09 1.22 -5.88
C PHE A 102 2.59 2.67 -5.85
N ARG A 103 1.92 3.04 -4.75
CA ARG A 103 1.47 4.41 -4.50
C ARG A 103 1.63 4.77 -3.03
N ILE A 104 1.95 6.03 -2.77
CA ILE A 104 1.80 6.62 -1.43
C ILE A 104 0.55 7.50 -1.43
N GLY A 105 -0.37 7.22 -0.51
CA GLY A 105 -1.55 8.04 -0.23
C GLY A 105 -1.25 9.06 0.86
N ALA A 106 -0.75 10.22 0.48
CA ALA A 106 -0.39 11.30 1.40
C ALA A 106 -0.96 12.65 0.93
N SER A 107 -1.14 13.57 1.87
CA SER A 107 -1.50 14.96 1.61
C SER A 107 -0.37 15.92 1.93
N ALA A 108 0.32 15.73 3.06
CA ALA A 108 1.40 16.60 3.53
C ALA A 108 2.81 16.18 3.07
N LEU A 109 2.96 14.96 2.55
CA LEU A 109 4.28 14.44 2.16
C LEU A 109 4.93 15.25 1.04
N TYR A 110 4.12 15.82 0.12
CA TYR A 110 4.63 16.60 -1.00
C TYR A 110 5.51 17.77 -0.52
N ASP A 111 5.03 18.52 0.47
CA ASP A 111 5.75 19.68 1.02
C ASP A 111 7.06 19.26 1.72
N ALA A 112 7.12 18.05 2.28
CA ALA A 112 8.34 17.51 2.86
C ALA A 112 9.36 17.03 1.82
N LEU A 113 8.91 16.65 0.62
CA LEU A 113 9.78 16.16 -0.46
C LEU A 113 10.30 17.30 -1.34
N LEU A 114 9.49 18.34 -1.57
CA LEU A 114 9.82 19.41 -2.50
C LEU A 114 11.19 20.07 -2.22
N PRO A 115 11.59 20.37 -0.98
CA PRO A 115 12.89 20.98 -0.69
C PRO A 115 14.09 20.07 -0.96
N LEU A 116 13.89 18.75 -1.06
CA LEU A 116 14.96 17.77 -1.30
C LEU A 116 15.30 17.62 -2.80
N LEU A 117 14.47 18.20 -3.66
CA LEU A 117 14.60 18.14 -5.12
C LEU A 117 15.13 19.45 -5.73
N ALA A 118 15.26 20.49 -4.91
CA ALA A 118 15.85 21.77 -5.27
C ALA A 118 17.39 21.71 -5.17
#